data_AF-A0A949LZI6-F1
#
_entry.id   AF-A0A949LZI6-F1
#
_cell.length_a   1.000
_cell.length_b   1.000
_cell.length_c   1.000
_cell.angle_alpha   90.00
_cell.angle_beta   90.00
_cell.angle_gamma   90.00
#
_symmetry.space_group_name_H-M   'P 1'
#
loop_
_entity.id
_entity.type
_entity.pdbx_description
1 polymer ?
#
loop_
_entity_poly.entity_id
_entity_poly.type
_entity_poly.pdbx_seq_one_letter_code
_entity_poly.pdbx_strand_id
1 'polypeptide(L)' 'SLTQVLAFQHDDVLQILGVPTDQGWGMAGCVSLGYPTGKWGVAARQQAHEVAYRNQWGEPVGFVTPEPLWP' A
#
# COMPACT_ATOMS: atom_id res chain seq x y z
N SER A 1 -0.89 -6.20 -2.91
CA SER A 1 -1.55 -5.42 -1.83
C SER A 1 -3.05 -5.74 -1.80
N LEU A 2 -3.74 -5.65 -0.64
CA LEU A 2 -5.22 -5.79 -0.57
C LEU A 2 -5.91 -4.82 -1.54
N THR A 3 -5.37 -3.60 -1.65
CA THR A 3 -5.89 -2.57 -2.55
C THR A 3 -5.74 -2.91 -4.03
N GLN A 4 -4.99 -3.96 -4.40
CA GLN A 4 -4.71 -4.33 -5.80
C GLN A 4 -5.35 -5.66 -6.20
N VAL A 5 -6.12 -6.34 -5.31
CA VAL A 5 -6.72 -7.63 -5.62
C VAL A 5 -7.61 -7.57 -6.87
N LEU A 6 -8.32 -6.45 -7.07
CA LEU A 6 -9.16 -6.25 -8.24
C LEU A 6 -8.38 -6.17 -9.57
N ALA A 7 -7.07 -5.94 -9.54
CA ALA A 7 -6.24 -5.97 -10.74
C ALA A 7 -6.18 -7.36 -11.38
N PHE A 8 -6.44 -8.45 -10.62
CA PHE A 8 -6.54 -9.80 -11.18
C PHE A 8 -7.80 -10.00 -12.05
N GLN A 9 -8.84 -9.20 -11.82
CA GLN A 9 -10.10 -9.21 -12.56
C GLN A 9 -10.22 -7.96 -13.43
N HIS A 10 -9.12 -7.58 -14.09
CA HIS A 10 -8.99 -6.30 -14.78
C HIS A 10 -10.17 -5.97 -15.72
N ASP A 11 -10.47 -6.87 -16.67
CA ASP A 11 -11.50 -6.65 -17.69
C ASP A 11 -12.89 -6.52 -17.07
N ASP A 12 -13.24 -7.42 -16.14
CA ASP A 12 -14.51 -7.38 -15.40
C ASP A 12 -14.68 -6.05 -14.67
N VAL A 13 -13.61 -5.58 -14.03
CA VAL A 13 -13.59 -4.33 -13.27
C VAL A 13 -13.77 -3.12 -14.18
N LEU A 14 -13.06 -3.05 -15.31
CA LEU A 14 -13.23 -1.96 -16.27
C LEU A 14 -14.66 -1.95 -16.82
N GLN A 15 -15.21 -3.13 -17.15
CA GLN A 15 -16.57 -3.26 -17.64
C GLN A 15 -17.60 -2.81 -16.59
N ILE A 16 -17.50 -3.26 -15.34
CA ILE A 16 -18.41 -2.90 -14.25
C ILE A 16 -18.39 -1.38 -13.98
N LEU A 17 -17.22 -0.76 -14.05
CA LEU A 17 -17.04 0.67 -13.80
C LEU A 17 -17.29 1.54 -15.04
N GLY A 18 -17.54 0.94 -16.21
CA GLY A 18 -17.75 1.66 -17.47
C GLY A 18 -16.48 2.36 -17.99
N VAL A 19 -15.30 1.86 -17.65
CA VAL A 19 -14.02 2.40 -18.13
C VAL A 19 -13.73 1.86 -19.54
N PRO A 20 -13.29 2.70 -20.50
CA PRO A 20 -12.90 2.23 -21.83
C PRO A 20 -11.75 1.23 -21.78
N THR A 21 -11.94 0.05 -22.39
CA THR A 21 -10.97 -1.06 -22.36
C THR A 21 -9.87 -0.93 -23.40
N ASP A 22 -10.02 -0.04 -24.39
CA ASP A 22 -9.12 0.15 -25.54
C ASP A 22 -8.17 1.35 -25.40
N GLN A 23 -8.19 2.04 -24.26
CA GLN A 23 -7.38 3.25 -24.02
C GLN A 23 -6.24 3.04 -23.01
N GLY A 24 -5.93 1.78 -22.67
CA GLY A 24 -4.80 1.44 -21.80
C GLY A 24 -4.99 1.82 -20.32
N TRP A 25 -6.24 1.96 -19.86
CA TRP A 25 -6.54 2.24 -18.47
C TRP A 25 -6.19 1.06 -17.57
N GLY A 26 -5.72 1.35 -16.34
CA GLY A 26 -5.39 0.33 -15.34
C GLY A 26 -5.89 0.75 -13.96
N MET A 27 -6.52 -0.16 -13.22
CA MET A 27 -6.88 0.08 -11.82
C MET A 27 -5.62 0.04 -10.95
N ALA A 28 -5.20 1.20 -10.44
CA ALA A 28 -4.05 1.30 -9.53
C ALA A 28 -4.37 0.80 -8.11
N GLY A 29 -5.63 0.91 -7.69
CA GLY A 29 -6.12 0.28 -6.48
C GLY A 29 -7.57 0.62 -6.15
N CYS A 30 -8.11 -0.06 -5.15
CA CYS A 30 -9.45 0.15 -4.60
C CYS A 30 -9.37 0.23 -3.07
N VAL A 31 -10.10 1.20 -2.50
CA VAL A 31 -10.14 1.46 -1.05
C VAL A 31 -11.58 1.30 -0.57
N SER A 32 -11.82 0.34 0.32
CA SER A 32 -13.10 0.17 0.99
C SER A 32 -13.27 1.22 2.08
N LEU A 33 -14.40 1.92 2.09
CA LEU A 33 -14.73 2.95 3.07
C LEU A 33 -15.97 2.52 3.88
N GLY A 34 -15.95 2.76 5.19
CA GLY A 34 -17.05 2.42 6.09
C GLY A 34 -16.68 2.63 7.55
N TYR A 35 -17.66 2.49 8.44
CA TYR A 35 -17.41 2.54 9.89
C TYR A 35 -16.77 1.22 10.36
N PRO A 36 -15.70 1.27 11.17
CA PRO A 36 -15.11 0.09 11.79
C PRO A 36 -16.13 -0.71 12.59
N THR A 37 -16.28 -2.00 12.29
CA THR A 37 -17.07 -2.95 13.08
C THR A 37 -16.24 -3.70 14.14
N GLY A 38 -14.92 -3.44 14.19
CA GLY A 38 -14.00 -4.07 15.14
C GLY A 38 -12.64 -3.38 15.21
N LYS A 39 -11.67 -4.00 15.89
CA LYS A 39 -10.26 -3.57 15.98
C LYS A 39 -9.39 -4.55 15.21
N TRP A 40 -8.57 -4.07 14.27
CA TRP A 40 -7.78 -4.93 13.36
C TRP A 40 -6.28 -5.01 13.66
N GLY A 41 -5.86 -4.66 14.87
CA GLY A 41 -4.45 -4.68 15.27
C GLY A 41 -3.56 -3.71 14.48
N VAL A 42 -2.26 -3.73 14.76
CA VAL A 42 -1.25 -2.95 14.03
C VAL A 42 -0.44 -3.92 13.18
N ALA A 43 -0.45 -3.74 11.86
CA ALA A 43 0.32 -4.58 10.96
C ALA A 43 1.83 -4.34 11.15
N ALA A 44 2.63 -5.40 11.13
CA ALA A 44 4.08 -5.31 11.23
C ALA A 44 4.67 -4.42 10.11
N ARG A 45 5.76 -3.72 10.41
CA ARG A 45 6.53 -2.90 9.47
C ARG A 45 8.00 -3.23 9.62
N GLN A 46 8.74 -3.07 8.52
CA GLN A 46 10.20 -3.11 8.55
C GLN A 46 10.74 -1.95 9.41
N GLN A 47 11.86 -2.17 10.08
CA GLN A 47 12.47 -1.19 10.98
C GLN A 47 12.87 0.06 10.19
N ALA A 48 12.62 1.24 10.76
CA ALA A 48 12.76 2.51 10.02
C ALA A 48 14.17 2.73 9.45
N HIS A 49 15.20 2.33 10.19
CA HIS A 49 16.60 2.48 9.76
C HIS A 49 17.02 1.54 8.62
N GLU A 50 16.22 0.51 8.30
CA GLU A 50 16.48 -0.38 7.16
C GLU A 50 15.89 0.15 5.84
N VAL A 51 14.97 1.12 5.93
CA VAL A 51 14.21 1.64 4.78
C VAL A 51 14.35 3.16 4.58
N ALA A 52 15.12 3.83 5.44
CA ALA A 52 15.36 5.26 5.39
C ALA A 52 16.86 5.56 5.21
N TYR A 53 17.15 6.60 4.42
CA TYR A 53 18.52 7.02 4.13
C TYR A 53 18.68 8.52 4.38
N ARG A 54 19.88 8.94 4.80
CA ARG A 54 20.16 10.34 5.12
C ARG A 54 20.86 11.03 3.97
N ASN A 55 20.20 12.04 3.41
CA ASN A 55 20.69 12.95 2.36
C ASN A 55 21.05 12.29 1.01
N GLN A 56 21.37 11.01 0.97
CA GLN A 56 21.82 10.27 -0.21
C GLN A 56 21.26 8.86 -0.20
N TRP A 57 21.03 8.29 -1.37
CA TRP A 57 20.56 6.91 -1.49
C TRP A 57 21.60 5.93 -0.95
N GLY A 58 21.18 4.97 -0.13
CA GLY A 58 22.07 3.97 0.46
C GLY A 58 22.83 4.44 1.71
N GLU A 59 22.85 5.74 2.03
CA GLU A 59 23.56 6.27 3.20
C GLU A 59 22.75 6.03 4.49
N PRO A 60 23.28 5.31 5.49
CA PRO A 60 22.56 4.99 6.71
C PRO A 60 21.99 6.21 7.42
N VAL A 61 20.79 6.06 8.01
CA VAL A 61 20.08 7.18 8.66
C VAL A 61 20.79 7.72 9.93
N GLY A 62 21.71 6.94 10.50
CA GLY A 62 22.52 7.32 11.67
C GLY A 62 21.90 6.97 13.03
N PHE A 63 20.85 6.14 13.05
CA PHE A 63 20.26 5.57 14.27
C PHE A 63 19.74 4.15 13.99
N VAL A 64 19.50 3.37 15.06
CA VAL A 64 18.92 2.02 15.00
C VAL A 64 17.62 2.01 15.81
N THR A 65 16.60 1.34 15.27
CA THR A 65 15.25 1.25 15.83
C THR A 65 14.83 -0.21 15.94
N PRO A 66 15.30 -0.94 16.96
CA PRO A 66 14.99 -2.37 17.10
C PRO A 66 13.51 -2.62 17.38
N GLU A 67 12.80 -1.60 17.87
CA GLU A 67 11.38 -1.62 18.19
C GLU A 67 10.65 -0.47 17.45
N PRO A 68 9.31 -0.57 17.27
CA PRO A 68 8.51 0.53 16.73
C PRO A 68 8.69 1.82 17.54
N LEU A 69 8.85 2.95 16.85
CA LEU A 69 8.98 4.27 17.49
C LEU A 69 7.64 4.84 17.97
N TRP A 70 6.55 4.12 17.78
CA TRP A 70 5.20 4.49 18.19
C TRP A 70 4.48 3.27 18.78
N PRO A 71 3.51 3.49 19.69
CA PRO A 71 2.67 2.41 20.22
C PRO A 71 1.83 1.71 19.15
#